data_AF-A0A453II25-F1
#
_entry.id   AF-A0A453II25-F1
#
_cell.length_a   1.000
_cell.length_b   1.000
_cell.length_c   1.000
_cell.angle_alpha   90.00
_cell.angle_beta   90.00
_cell.angle_gamma   90.00
#
_symmetry.space_group_name_H-M   'P 1'
#
loop_
_entity.id
_entity.type
_entity.pdbx_description
1 polymer ?
#
loop_
_entity_poly.entity_id
_entity_poly.type
_entity_poly.pdbx_seq_one_letter_code
_entity_poly.pdbx_strand_id
1 'polypeptide(L)' 'RRLSEGERWLRRTLKLTTLGLASLERTIARQRSRIRWLQDGDASSKLFYLVANGRKVKNFIPAISHEGNLITYQ' A
#
# COMPACT_ATOMS: atom_id res chain seq x y z
N ARG A 1 15.68 -37.62 14.01
CA ARG A 1 15.55 -38.58 12.87
C ARG A 1 15.88 -37.86 11.57
N ARG A 2 16.71 -38.44 10.69
CA ARG A 2 16.95 -37.88 9.34
C ARG A 2 15.72 -38.15 8.46
N LEU A 3 15.27 -37.15 7.70
CA LEU A 3 14.17 -37.32 6.75
C LEU A 3 14.61 -38.19 5.58
N SER A 4 13.72 -39.06 5.14
CA SER A 4 13.87 -39.80 3.88
C SER A 4 13.84 -38.83 2.69
N GLU A 5 14.28 -39.30 1.53
CA GLU A 5 14.28 -38.48 0.34
C GLU A 5 12.88 -38.04 -0.08
N GLY A 6 11.90 -38.95 -0.01
CA GLY A 6 10.49 -38.65 -0.28
C GLY A 6 9.91 -37.62 0.69
N GLU A 7 10.23 -37.71 1.98
CA GLU A 7 9.81 -36.72 2.98
C GLU A 7 10.42 -35.33 2.71
N ARG A 8 11.68 -35.27 2.29
CA ARG A 8 12.34 -34.00 1.91
C ARG A 8 11.70 -33.39 0.67
N TRP A 9 11.43 -34.20 -0.35
CA TRP A 9 10.74 -33.74 -1.56
C TRP A 9 9.35 -33.20 -1.22
N LEU A 10 8.56 -33.97 -0.46
CA LEU A 10 7.21 -33.57 -0.06
C LEU A 10 7.22 -32.26 0.72
N ARG A 11 8.13 -32.13 1.70
CA ARG A 11 8.27 -30.89 2.49
C ARG A 11 8.62 -29.69 1.61
N ARG A 12 9.51 -29.86 0.63
CA ARG A 12 9.88 -28.79 -0.31
C ARG A 12 8.68 -28.37 -1.16
N THR A 13 7.96 -29.35 -1.71
CA THR A 13 6.76 -29.11 -2.52
C THR A 13 5.70 -28.37 -1.73
N LEU A 14 5.36 -28.85 -0.53
CA LEU A 14 4.36 -28.21 0.33
C LEU A 14 4.76 -26.80 0.72
N LYS A 15 6.03 -26.57 1.07
CA LYS A 15 6.50 -25.21 1.41
C LYS A 15 6.30 -24.25 0.24
N LEU A 16 6.64 -24.67 -0.98
CA LEU A 16 6.48 -23.83 -2.17
C LEU A 16 5.00 -23.55 -2.48
N THR A 17 4.14 -24.56 -2.40
CA THR A 17 2.70 -24.39 -2.66
C THR A 17 2.05 -23.49 -1.63
N THR A 18 2.34 -23.67 -0.33
CA THR A 18 1.81 -22.80 0.73
C THR A 18 2.26 -21.36 0.56
N LEU A 19 3.54 -21.11 0.23
CA LEU A 19 4.03 -19.76 -0.03
C LEU A 19 3.36 -19.11 -1.25
N GLY A 20 3.17 -19.89 -2.33
CA GLY A 20 2.47 -19.45 -3.53
C GLY A 20 1.02 -19.06 -3.26
N LEU A 21 0.29 -19.91 -2.54
CA LEU A 21 -1.10 -19.66 -2.12
C LEU A 21 -1.20 -18.40 -1.26
N ALA A 22 -0.36 -18.28 -0.22
CA ALA A 22 -0.35 -17.09 0.62
C ALA A 22 -0.03 -15.80 -0.16
N SER A 23 0.84 -15.87 -1.17
CA SER A 23 1.12 -14.74 -2.07
C SER A 23 -0.11 -14.35 -2.90
N LEU A 24 -0.79 -15.35 -3.45
CA LEU A 24 -2.00 -15.15 -4.24
C LEU A 24 -3.14 -14.56 -3.38
N GLU A 25 -3.36 -15.09 -2.18
CA GLU A 25 -4.36 -14.58 -1.24
C GLU A 25 -4.12 -13.11 -0.88
N ARG A 26 -2.87 -12.72 -0.58
CA ARG A 26 -2.52 -11.31 -0.34
C ARG A 26 -2.81 -10.44 -1.57
N THR A 27 -2.55 -10.94 -2.77
CA THR A 27 -2.83 -10.22 -4.01
C THR A 27 -4.33 -10.04 -4.20
N ILE A 28 -5.13 -11.10 -4.02
CA ILE A 28 -6.59 -11.05 -4.09
C ILE A 28 -7.15 -10.06 -3.05
N ALA A 29 -6.66 -10.09 -1.81
CA ALA A 29 -7.09 -9.16 -0.76
C ALA A 29 -6.80 -7.70 -1.12
N ARG A 30 -5.61 -7.41 -1.67
CA ARG A 30 -5.25 -6.06 -2.14
C ARG A 30 -6.14 -5.60 -3.30
N GLN A 31 -6.40 -6.46 -4.27
CA GLN A 31 -7.27 -6.14 -5.41
C GLN A 31 -8.70 -5.86 -4.94
N ARG A 32 -9.26 -6.73 -4.08
CA ARG A 32 -10.59 -6.52 -3.47
C ARG A 32 -10.67 -5.21 -2.69
N SER A 33 -9.64 -4.89 -1.88
CA SER A 33 -9.58 -3.62 -1.17
C SER A 33 -9.55 -2.43 -2.12
N ARG A 34 -8.82 -2.51 -3.25
CA ARG A 34 -8.76 -1.43 -4.24
C ARG A 34 -10.08 -1.25 -4.97
N ILE A 35 -10.72 -2.34 -5.39
CA ILE A 35 -12.05 -2.30 -6.02
C ILE A 35 -13.07 -1.70 -5.05
N ARG A 36 -13.09 -2.19 -3.80
CA ARG A 36 -13.94 -1.60 -2.76
C ARG A 36 -13.64 -0.12 -2.55
N TRP A 37 -12.37 0.27 -2.51
CA TRP A 37 -12.00 1.68 -2.37
C TRP A 37 -12.47 2.53 -3.56
N LEU A 38 -12.45 2.00 -4.78
CA LEU A 38 -13.00 2.67 -5.96
C LEU A 38 -14.54 2.76 -5.92
N GLN A 39 -15.21 1.73 -5.40
CA GLN A 39 -16.66 1.70 -5.20
C GLN A 39 -17.09 2.66 -4.07
N ASP A 40 -16.44 2.58 -2.91
CA ASP A 40 -16.71 3.39 -1.72
C ASP A 40 -16.20 4.83 -1.87
N GLY A 41 -15.25 5.07 -2.79
CA GLY A 41 -14.77 6.41 -3.16
C GLY A 41 -15.86 7.28 -3.77
N ASP A 42 -16.93 6.67 -4.26
CA ASP A 42 -18.18 7.32 -4.68
C ASP A 42 -19.12 7.60 -3.48
N ALA A 43 -18.92 6.93 -2.33
CA ALA A 43 -19.82 6.90 -1.19
C ALA A 43 -19.37 7.73 0.04
N SER A 44 -18.60 8.81 -0.15
CA SER A 44 -18.11 9.77 0.86
C SER A 44 -16.66 9.57 1.35
N SER A 45 -15.79 10.32 0.69
CA SER A 45 -14.33 10.35 0.78
C SER A 45 -13.79 11.14 1.98
N LYS A 46 -14.47 11.16 3.14
CA LYS A 46 -14.01 11.93 4.33
C LYS A 46 -12.58 11.57 4.75
N LEU A 47 -12.22 10.29 4.76
CA LEU A 47 -10.86 9.85 5.09
C LEU A 47 -9.85 10.26 3.99
N PHE A 48 -10.24 10.16 2.72
CA PHE A 48 -9.40 10.59 1.60
C PHE A 48 -9.14 12.09 1.65
N TYR A 49 -10.19 12.90 1.84
CA TYR A 49 -10.07 14.34 2.04
C TYR A 49 -9.25 14.67 3.28
N LEU A 50 -9.38 13.92 4.38
CA LEU A 50 -8.58 14.14 5.58
C LEU A 50 -7.07 13.90 5.31
N VAL A 51 -6.73 12.82 4.63
CA VAL A 51 -5.34 12.51 4.25
C VAL A 51 -4.79 13.52 3.23
N ALA A 52 -5.59 13.88 2.22
CA ALA A 52 -5.21 14.86 1.20
C ALA A 52 -5.03 16.26 1.81
N ASN A 53 -5.94 16.70 2.68
CA ASN A 53 -5.85 17.96 3.40
C ASN A 53 -4.65 17.96 4.37
N GLY A 54 -4.43 16.86 5.09
CA GLY A 54 -3.25 16.71 5.95
C GLY A 54 -1.93 16.85 5.17
N ARG A 55 -1.85 16.26 3.97
CA ARG A 55 -0.70 16.43 3.08
C ARG A 55 -0.58 17.86 2.54
N LYS A 56 -1.70 18.49 2.17
CA LYS A 56 -1.74 19.89 1.72
C LYS A 56 -1.20 20.84 2.78
N VAL A 57 -1.61 20.67 4.04
CA VAL A 57 -1.12 21.47 5.17
C VAL A 57 0.37 21.20 5.43
N LYS A 58 0.78 19.93 5.50
CA LYS A 58 2.19 19.57 5.76
C LYS A 58 3.15 20.07 4.69
N ASN A 59 2.71 20.07 3.44
CA ASN A 59 3.53 20.48 2.29
C ASN A 59 3.30 21.95 1.91
N PHE A 60 2.59 22.72 2.72
CA PHE A 60 2.39 24.14 2.45
C PHE A 60 3.73 24.86 2.57
N ILE A 61 4.13 25.51 1.49
CA ILE A 61 5.30 26.38 1.45
C ILE A 61 4.76 27.80 1.63
N PRO A 62 5.06 28.51 2.74
CA PRO A 62 4.49 29.84 3.00
C PRO A 62 5.19 30.95 2.21
N ALA A 63 6.46 30.75 1.85
CA ALA A 63 7.23 31.71 1.08
C ALA A 63 8.36 31.03 0.32
N ILE A 64 8.74 31.62 -0.81
CA ILE A 64 9.89 31.22 -1.62
C ILE A 64 10.80 32.45 -1.74
N SER A 65 12.10 32.27 -1.51
CA SER A 65 13.09 33.32 -1.72
C SER A 65 13.79 33.13 -3.07
N HIS A 66 13.86 34.20 -3.86
CA HIS A 66 14.60 34.23 -5.12
C HIS A 66 15.33 35.56 -5.26
N GLU A 67 16.65 35.50 -5.45
CA GLU A 67 17.53 36.68 -5.64
C GLU A 67 17.35 37.78 -4.58
N GLY A 68 17.17 37.37 -3.32
CA GLY A 68 16.97 38.29 -2.19
C GLY A 68 15.54 38.82 -2.04
N ASN A 69 14.65 38.55 -2.99
CA ASN A 69 13.22 38.87 -2.89
C ASN A 69 12.45 37.71 -2.28
N LEU A 70 11.65 38.00 -1.24
CA LEU A 70 10.78 37.03 -0.61
C LEU A 70 9.39 37.09 -1.25
N ILE A 71 8.99 35.99 -1.90
CA ILE A 71 7.67 35.82 -2.52
C ILE A 71 6.83 34.97 -1.57
N THR A 72 5.90 35.58 -0.86
CA THR A 72 4.95 34.91 0.04
C THR A 72 3.68 34.53 -0.70
N TYR A 73 3.07 33.41 -0.32
CA TYR A 73 1.72 33.06 -0.78
C TYR A 73 0.70 33.96 -0.05
N GLN A 74 -0.28 34.54 -0.76
CA GLN A 74 -1.38 35.36 -0.19
C GLN A 74 -2.48 34.49 0.42
#